data_AF-A0A127P987-F1
#
_entry.id   AF-A0A127P987-F1
#
_cell.length_a   1.000
_cell.length_b   1.000
_cell.length_c   1.000
_cell.angle_alpha   90.00
_cell.angle_beta   90.00
_cell.angle_gamma   90.00
#
_symmetry.space_group_name_H-M   'P 1'
#
loop_
_entity.id
_entity.type
_entity.pdbx_description
1 polymer ?
#
loop_
_entity_poly.entity_id
_entity_poly.type
_entity_poly.pdbx_seq_one_letter_code
_entity_poly.pdbx_strand_id
1 'polypeptide(L)'
;MNCHKIFTKGRYMKFFAPFFLIFLSSFAMADSQKIGTDVADEVIRKIDAEKIADGIYTPSAFQFIKKDQSTPTCLLVDKNNSNAILEIMAPEEMEYPNCNKIWKPIIAKVGSDYFAAYRYDVEDPKKVFTASYQLIKITKDGFYKCKEDDSISERLQKKKARTETTIKDVIKLTGCTPTPL
;
A
#
# COMPACT_ATOMS: atom_id res chain seq x y z
N MET A 1 -3.58 81.40 44.47
CA MET A 1 -3.07 80.54 45.55
C MET A 1 -2.90 79.13 45.01
N ASN A 2 -1.71 78.55 45.28
CA ASN A 2 -1.28 77.15 45.17
C ASN A 2 -1.38 76.49 43.78
N CYS A 3 -0.35 76.50 42.90
CA CYS A 3 1.08 76.16 43.01
C CYS A 3 1.35 74.64 43.09
N HIS A 4 1.77 74.05 41.96
CA HIS A 4 2.92 73.14 41.76
C HIS A 4 2.71 72.36 40.43
N LYS A 5 3.55 72.57 39.40
CA LYS A 5 4.87 71.92 39.17
C LYS A 5 4.68 70.42 38.81
N ILE A 6 5.32 69.77 37.82
CA ILE A 6 6.52 70.02 36.99
C ILE A 6 6.87 68.66 36.28
N PHE A 7 7.72 68.67 35.24
CA PHE A 7 8.62 67.58 34.76
C PHE A 7 8.01 66.29 34.14
N THR A 8 8.62 65.56 33.19
CA THR A 8 9.66 65.74 32.15
C THR A 8 9.54 64.55 31.20
N LYS A 9 10.09 64.70 29.98
CA LYS A 9 10.58 63.61 29.11
C LYS A 9 11.24 62.45 29.88
N GLY A 10 11.02 61.23 29.42
CA GLY A 10 12.05 60.18 29.52
C GLY A 10 11.59 58.73 29.45
N ARG A 11 12.24 57.99 28.55
CA ARG A 11 12.58 56.55 28.59
C ARG A 11 11.61 55.50 28.04
N TYR A 12 11.90 55.10 26.80
CA TYR A 12 12.22 53.73 26.34
C TYR A 12 11.94 52.55 27.29
N MET A 13 11.09 51.62 26.83
CA MET A 13 11.32 50.16 26.88
C MET A 13 10.30 49.48 25.96
N LYS A 14 10.71 49.07 24.75
CA LYS A 14 10.95 47.68 24.37
C LYS A 14 9.82 46.72 24.77
N PHE A 15 8.92 46.41 23.85
CA PHE A 15 8.45 45.04 23.64
C PHE A 15 8.26 44.81 22.14
N PHE A 16 9.19 44.03 21.58
CA PHE A 16 9.09 43.41 20.26
C PHE A 16 7.93 42.42 20.28
N ALA A 17 7.00 42.54 19.35
CA ALA A 17 6.18 41.42 18.92
C ALA A 17 5.69 41.61 17.48
N PRO A 18 6.43 41.13 16.46
CA PRO A 18 5.84 40.74 15.21
C PRO A 18 5.89 39.21 15.12
N PHE A 19 4.78 38.54 15.43
CA PHE A 19 4.60 37.14 15.06
C PHE A 19 3.23 36.95 14.43
N PHE A 20 3.00 37.73 13.37
CA PHE A 20 1.92 37.47 12.43
C PHE A 20 2.43 36.43 11.41
N LEU A 21 2.61 35.18 11.88
CA LEU A 21 2.64 34.01 11.01
C LEU A 21 1.20 33.77 10.53
N ILE A 22 0.79 34.50 9.48
CA ILE A 22 -0.33 34.04 8.67
C ILE A 22 0.22 32.86 7.90
N PHE A 23 -0.11 31.68 8.41
CA PHE A 23 0.02 30.40 7.74
C PHE A 23 -0.37 30.57 6.27
N LEU A 24 0.64 30.48 5.40
CA LEU A 24 0.44 30.09 4.01
C LEU A 24 -0.27 28.74 4.07
N SER A 25 -1.58 28.75 3.86
CA SER A 25 -2.39 27.58 3.56
C SER A 25 -1.87 27.02 2.24
N SER A 26 -0.78 26.26 2.36
CA SER A 26 -0.38 25.28 1.39
C SER A 26 -1.51 24.26 1.41
N PHE A 27 -2.50 24.46 0.55
CA PHE A 27 -3.35 23.37 0.12
C PHE A 27 -2.39 22.35 -0.48
N ALA A 28 -2.00 21.37 0.34
CA ALA A 28 -1.60 20.09 -0.17
C ALA A 28 -2.82 19.61 -0.96
N MET A 29 -2.79 19.87 -2.28
CA MET A 29 -3.53 19.05 -3.20
C MET A 29 -2.95 17.66 -2.99
N ALA A 30 -3.60 16.90 -2.11
CA ALA A 30 -3.45 15.46 -2.06
C ALA A 30 -3.83 15.01 -3.47
N ASP A 31 -2.80 14.75 -4.26
CA ASP A 31 -2.92 14.14 -5.56
C ASP A 31 -3.48 12.74 -5.28
N SER A 32 -4.81 12.65 -5.18
CA SER A 32 -5.53 11.39 -5.16
C SER A 32 -5.32 10.83 -6.55
N GLN A 33 -4.18 10.17 -6.69
CA GLN A 33 -3.81 9.37 -7.83
C GLN A 33 -5.04 8.52 -8.11
N LYS A 34 -5.74 8.83 -9.20
CA LYS A 34 -6.98 8.18 -9.61
C LYS A 34 -6.65 6.74 -9.99
N ILE A 35 -6.45 5.89 -8.99
CA ILE A 35 -6.59 4.45 -9.13
C ILE A 35 -8.10 4.22 -9.25
N GLY A 36 -8.55 3.98 -10.48
CA GLY A 36 -9.91 3.52 -10.79
C GLY A 36 -11.01 4.36 -10.13
N THR A 37 -11.33 5.53 -10.70
CA THR A 37 -12.53 6.30 -10.31
C THR A 37 -13.86 5.56 -10.49
N ASP A 38 -13.83 4.33 -11.04
CA ASP A 38 -15.00 3.43 -11.12
C ASP A 38 -14.94 2.23 -10.15
N VAL A 39 -13.88 2.06 -9.34
CA VAL A 39 -13.68 0.83 -8.56
C VAL A 39 -13.58 1.07 -7.05
N ALA A 40 -13.07 2.21 -6.57
CA ALA A 40 -12.84 2.42 -5.14
C ALA A 40 -13.51 3.69 -4.61
N ASP A 41 -14.33 3.55 -3.57
CA ASP A 41 -14.90 4.70 -2.83
C ASP A 41 -13.91 5.20 -1.77
N GLU A 42 -13.14 4.30 -1.15
CA GLU A 42 -12.16 4.66 -0.12
C GLU A 42 -10.92 3.75 -0.17
N VAL A 43 -9.74 4.34 -0.32
CA VAL A 43 -8.45 3.64 -0.19
C VAL A 43 -8.07 3.58 1.28
N ILE A 44 -8.11 2.38 1.87
CA ILE A 44 -7.68 2.12 3.25
C ILE A 44 -6.15 2.14 3.35
N ARG A 45 -5.47 1.52 2.38
CA ARG A 45 -4.01 1.42 2.38
C ARG A 45 -3.44 1.32 0.98
N LYS A 46 -2.29 1.97 0.80
CA LYS A 46 -1.44 1.85 -0.39
C LYS A 46 -0.04 1.40 0.00
N ILE A 47 0.55 0.54 -0.82
CA ILE A 47 1.97 0.20 -0.81
C ILE A 47 2.49 0.55 -2.20
N ASP A 48 3.34 1.58 -2.29
CA ASP A 48 3.87 2.05 -3.55
C ASP A 48 4.80 1.03 -4.21
N ALA A 49 4.86 1.06 -5.54
CA ALA A 49 5.78 0.28 -6.35
C ALA A 49 7.26 0.62 -6.04
N GLU A 50 8.05 -0.38 -5.68
CA GLU A 50 9.48 -0.25 -5.38
C GLU A 50 10.33 -0.74 -6.57
N LYS A 51 11.44 -0.04 -6.87
CA LYS A 51 12.40 -0.46 -7.92
C LYS A 51 13.20 -1.66 -7.41
N ILE A 52 13.23 -2.76 -8.15
CA ILE A 52 14.00 -3.96 -7.79
C ILE A 52 15.23 -4.19 -8.67
N ALA A 53 15.16 -3.77 -9.94
CA ALA A 53 16.26 -3.80 -10.88
C ALA A 53 16.05 -2.73 -11.95
N ASP A 54 16.97 -2.61 -12.90
CA ASP A 54 16.83 -1.61 -13.95
C ASP A 54 15.62 -1.89 -14.86
N GLY A 55 14.71 -0.92 -14.92
CA GLY A 55 13.41 -1.05 -15.59
C GLY A 55 12.43 -2.05 -14.97
N ILE A 56 12.71 -2.61 -13.79
CA ILE A 56 11.84 -3.61 -13.12
C ILE A 56 11.37 -3.05 -11.77
N TYR A 57 10.05 -3.02 -11.59
CA TYR A 57 9.38 -2.51 -10.40
C TYR A 57 8.36 -3.52 -9.87
N THR A 58 8.15 -3.55 -8.56
CA THR A 58 7.00 -4.25 -7.99
C THR A 58 5.70 -3.55 -8.41
N PRO A 59 4.55 -4.25 -8.51
CA PRO A 59 3.28 -3.57 -8.61
C PRO A 59 2.98 -2.81 -7.32
N SER A 60 2.16 -1.76 -7.44
CA SER A 60 1.57 -1.10 -6.27
C SER A 60 0.46 -1.98 -5.70
N ALA A 61 0.41 -2.09 -4.37
CA ALA A 61 -0.62 -2.86 -3.68
C ALA A 61 -1.64 -1.92 -3.04
N PHE A 62 -2.92 -2.20 -3.24
CA PHE A 62 -4.02 -1.41 -2.70
C PHE A 62 -4.94 -2.26 -1.85
N GLN A 63 -5.41 -1.65 -0.77
CA GLN A 63 -6.53 -2.10 0.03
C GLN A 63 -7.58 -1.01 0.03
N PHE A 64 -8.81 -1.32 -0.33
CA PHE A 64 -9.86 -0.34 -0.55
C PHE A 64 -11.25 -0.97 -0.41
N ILE A 65 -12.29 -0.13 -0.30
CA ILE A 65 -13.68 -0.56 -0.32
C ILE A 65 -14.31 -0.14 -1.64
N LYS A 66 -14.94 -1.09 -2.35
CA LYS A 66 -15.70 -0.83 -3.59
C LYS A 66 -17.01 -0.12 -3.26
N LYS A 67 -17.52 0.69 -4.20
CA LYS A 67 -18.69 1.57 -4.04
C LYS A 67 -19.99 0.91 -3.56
N ASP A 68 -20.12 -0.41 -3.73
CA ASP A 68 -21.30 -1.17 -3.32
C ASP A 68 -20.94 -2.34 -2.39
N GLN A 69 -19.80 -2.25 -1.70
CA GLN A 69 -19.33 -3.28 -0.77
C GLN A 69 -19.13 -2.71 0.63
N SER A 70 -19.36 -3.55 1.64
CA SER A 70 -19.09 -3.22 3.05
C SER A 70 -17.72 -3.69 3.53
N THR A 71 -17.03 -4.51 2.73
CA THR A 71 -15.79 -5.18 3.14
C THR A 71 -14.60 -4.83 2.24
N PRO A 72 -13.38 -4.80 2.80
CA PRO A 72 -12.18 -4.45 2.03
C PRO A 72 -11.81 -5.47 0.94
N THR A 73 -11.34 -4.96 -0.19
CA THR A 73 -10.76 -5.67 -1.32
C THR A 73 -9.27 -5.35 -1.42
N CYS A 74 -8.47 -6.29 -1.95
CA CYS A 74 -7.07 -6.04 -2.30
C CYS A 74 -6.77 -6.31 -3.76
N LEU A 75 -5.96 -5.42 -4.36
CA LEU A 75 -5.49 -5.58 -5.73
C LEU A 75 -4.03 -5.15 -5.89
N LEU A 76 -3.43 -5.57 -6.99
CA LEU A 76 -2.13 -5.14 -7.47
C LEU A 76 -2.31 -4.37 -8.78
N VAL A 77 -1.62 -3.24 -8.93
CA VAL A 77 -1.61 -2.43 -10.16
C VAL A 77 -0.20 -2.29 -10.68
N ASP A 78 -0.01 -2.51 -11.97
CA ASP A 78 1.28 -2.30 -12.59
C ASP A 78 1.69 -0.82 -12.54
N LYS A 79 2.98 -0.57 -12.30
CA LYS A 79 3.49 0.80 -12.17
C LYS A 79 3.40 1.58 -13.48
N ASN A 80 3.64 0.90 -14.59
CA ASN A 80 3.74 1.49 -15.93
C ASN A 80 2.44 1.36 -16.72
N ASN A 81 1.55 0.45 -16.31
CA ASN A 81 0.25 0.24 -16.93
C ASN A 81 -0.88 0.12 -15.88
N SER A 82 -1.57 1.22 -15.58
CA SER A 82 -2.67 1.23 -14.60
C SER A 82 -3.86 0.33 -14.96
N ASN A 83 -3.96 -0.13 -16.22
CA ASN A 83 -5.00 -1.06 -16.67
C ASN A 83 -4.62 -2.53 -16.40
N ALA A 84 -3.34 -2.83 -16.16
CA ALA A 84 -2.90 -4.16 -15.75
C ALA A 84 -3.12 -4.30 -14.24
N ILE A 85 -4.26 -4.87 -13.89
CA ILE A 85 -4.74 -5.03 -12.53
C ILE A 85 -4.89 -6.53 -12.23
N LEU A 86 -4.41 -6.95 -11.05
CA LEU A 86 -4.74 -8.24 -10.47
C LEU A 86 -5.53 -8.03 -9.19
N GLU A 87 -6.81 -8.38 -9.22
CA GLU A 87 -7.60 -8.49 -8.00
C GLU A 87 -7.20 -9.77 -7.25
N ILE A 88 -6.67 -9.61 -6.03
CA ILE A 88 -6.17 -10.73 -5.23
C ILE A 88 -7.33 -11.44 -4.52
N MET A 89 -8.32 -10.66 -4.08
CA MET A 89 -9.49 -11.16 -3.38
C MET A 89 -10.63 -10.17 -3.55
N ALA A 90 -11.68 -10.61 -4.23
CA ALA A 90 -12.97 -9.96 -4.31
C ALA A 90 -13.94 -10.73 -3.41
N PRO A 91 -14.70 -10.09 -2.50
CA PRO A 91 -15.79 -10.79 -1.83
C PRO A 91 -16.86 -11.17 -2.88
N GLU A 92 -17.25 -12.45 -2.94
CA GLU A 92 -18.13 -12.94 -4.01
C GLU A 92 -19.57 -12.43 -3.87
N GLU A 93 -20.09 -12.23 -2.66
CA GLU A 93 -21.41 -11.64 -2.43
C GLU A 93 -21.49 -11.32 -0.93
N MET A 94 -21.73 -10.05 -0.59
CA MET A 94 -21.96 -9.52 0.76
C MET A 94 -21.38 -10.32 1.94
N GLU A 95 -20.17 -9.92 2.33
CA GLU A 95 -19.44 -10.31 3.54
C GLU A 95 -18.78 -11.71 3.48
N TYR A 96 -17.44 -11.66 3.31
CA TYR A 96 -16.45 -12.72 3.52
C TYR A 96 -16.29 -13.76 2.37
N PRO A 97 -15.07 -14.23 2.11
CA PRO A 97 -13.78 -13.76 2.64
C PRO A 97 -13.40 -12.38 2.07
N ASN A 98 -12.81 -11.51 2.91
CA ASN A 98 -12.38 -10.17 2.50
C ASN A 98 -10.91 -9.89 2.87
N CYS A 99 -10.30 -8.89 2.21
CA CYS A 99 -8.90 -8.54 2.43
C CYS A 99 -8.72 -7.50 3.55
N ASN A 100 -8.64 -7.96 4.79
CA ASN A 100 -8.50 -7.09 5.95
C ASN A 100 -7.15 -6.35 6.02
N LYS A 101 -6.07 -6.90 5.44
CA LYS A 101 -4.76 -6.22 5.42
C LYS A 101 -3.84 -6.73 4.35
N ILE A 102 -3.20 -5.84 3.61
CA ILE A 102 -2.08 -6.18 2.71
C ILE A 102 -0.73 -5.74 3.29
N TRP A 103 0.32 -6.53 3.05
CA TRP A 103 1.66 -6.29 3.57
C TRP A 103 2.65 -6.00 2.43
N LYS A 104 3.81 -5.39 2.77
CA LYS A 104 4.88 -5.20 1.80
C LYS A 104 5.31 -6.56 1.22
N PRO A 105 5.56 -6.64 -0.09
CA PRO A 105 5.97 -7.89 -0.70
C PRO A 105 7.35 -8.29 -0.22
N ILE A 106 7.60 -9.58 -0.18
CA ILE A 106 8.96 -10.12 -0.08
C ILE A 106 9.40 -10.46 -1.50
N ILE A 107 10.57 -9.95 -1.88
CA ILE A 107 11.12 -10.13 -3.23
C ILE A 107 12.14 -11.27 -3.22
N ALA A 108 12.11 -12.09 -4.27
CA ALA A 108 13.07 -13.16 -4.47
C ALA A 108 13.54 -13.23 -5.92
N LYS A 109 14.84 -13.47 -6.12
CA LYS A 109 15.42 -13.75 -7.43
C LYS A 109 15.68 -15.24 -7.60
N VAL A 110 15.12 -15.87 -8.64
CA VAL A 110 15.35 -17.28 -8.98
C VAL A 110 15.86 -17.34 -10.42
N GLY A 111 17.14 -17.69 -10.59
CA GLY A 111 17.80 -17.59 -11.89
C GLY A 111 17.83 -16.14 -12.39
N SER A 112 17.33 -15.90 -13.60
CA SER A 112 17.17 -14.57 -14.20
C SER A 112 15.87 -13.86 -13.81
N ASP A 113 14.95 -14.55 -13.17
CA ASP A 113 13.59 -14.08 -12.92
C ASP A 113 13.43 -13.47 -11.51
N TYR A 114 12.54 -12.48 -11.41
CA TYR A 114 12.15 -11.85 -10.15
C TYR A 114 10.72 -12.24 -9.78
N PHE A 115 10.51 -12.49 -8.49
CA PHE A 115 9.21 -12.87 -7.93
C PHE A 115 8.91 -12.01 -6.71
N ALA A 116 7.61 -11.78 -6.48
CA ALA A 116 7.12 -11.12 -5.27
C ALA A 116 6.00 -11.93 -4.65
N ALA A 117 6.08 -12.14 -3.34
CA ALA A 117 4.99 -12.72 -2.55
C ALA A 117 4.32 -11.61 -1.73
N TYR A 118 3.07 -11.30 -2.05
CA TYR A 118 2.23 -10.39 -1.29
C TYR A 118 1.43 -11.19 -0.27
N ARG A 119 1.74 -10.99 1.01
CA ARG A 119 0.88 -11.49 2.09
C ARG A 119 -0.33 -10.58 2.23
N TYR A 120 -1.49 -11.19 2.38
CA TYR A 120 -2.71 -10.52 2.83
C TYR A 120 -3.40 -11.32 3.93
N ASP A 121 -4.06 -10.64 4.85
CA ASP A 121 -4.84 -11.27 5.90
C ASP A 121 -6.31 -11.30 5.47
N VAL A 122 -6.86 -12.52 5.42
CA VAL A 122 -8.25 -12.82 5.09
C VAL A 122 -9.04 -12.87 6.38
N GLU A 123 -10.13 -12.10 6.46
CA GLU A 123 -11.11 -12.24 7.53
C GLU A 123 -12.25 -13.16 7.09
N ASP A 124 -12.55 -14.17 7.91
CA ASP A 124 -13.70 -15.05 7.74
C ASP A 124 -14.94 -14.53 8.48
N PRO A 125 -16.13 -15.14 8.29
CA PRO A 125 -17.36 -14.71 8.98
C PRO A 125 -17.31 -14.78 10.51
N LYS A 126 -16.37 -15.53 11.09
CA LYS A 126 -16.17 -15.67 12.54
C LYS A 126 -15.14 -14.69 13.08
N LYS A 127 -14.70 -13.73 12.25
CA LYS A 127 -13.62 -12.76 12.55
C LYS A 127 -12.29 -13.43 12.84
N VAL A 128 -12.06 -14.59 12.23
CA VAL A 128 -10.78 -15.29 12.27
C VAL A 128 -9.93 -14.77 11.12
N PHE A 129 -8.73 -14.31 11.45
CA PHE A 129 -7.77 -13.78 10.48
C PHE A 129 -6.81 -14.88 10.05
N THR A 130 -6.79 -15.21 8.76
CA THR A 130 -5.87 -16.17 8.16
C THR A 130 -4.95 -15.48 7.17
N ALA A 131 -3.66 -15.86 7.15
CA ALA A 131 -2.68 -15.21 6.27
C ALA A 131 -2.59 -15.94 4.93
N SER A 132 -3.03 -15.32 3.85
CA SER A 132 -2.92 -15.84 2.48
C SER A 132 -1.84 -15.11 1.68
N TYR A 133 -1.44 -15.68 0.54
CA TYR A 133 -0.33 -15.17 -0.25
C TYR A 133 -0.65 -15.17 -1.75
N GLN A 134 -0.42 -14.03 -2.39
CA GLN A 134 -0.37 -13.95 -3.84
C GLN A 134 1.08 -13.92 -4.28
N LEU A 135 1.51 -14.96 -5.01
CA LEU A 135 2.80 -14.97 -5.68
C LEU A 135 2.64 -14.47 -7.11
N ILE A 136 3.54 -13.58 -7.51
CA ILE A 136 3.63 -13.07 -8.87
C ILE A 136 5.06 -13.17 -9.41
N LYS A 137 5.18 -13.31 -10.73
CA LYS A 137 6.43 -13.06 -11.46
C LYS A 137 6.45 -11.61 -11.92
N ILE A 138 7.59 -10.95 -11.76
CA ILE A 138 7.82 -9.55 -12.16
C ILE A 138 8.79 -9.51 -13.33
N THR A 139 8.46 -8.71 -14.34
CA THR A 139 9.24 -8.49 -15.56
C THR A 139 9.36 -6.99 -15.83
N LYS A 140 10.07 -6.61 -16.90
CA LYS A 140 10.13 -5.21 -17.36
C LYS A 140 8.79 -4.73 -17.94
N ASP A 141 8.03 -5.67 -18.49
CA ASP A 141 6.77 -5.39 -19.21
C ASP A 141 5.54 -5.45 -18.28
N GLY A 142 5.76 -5.78 -17.01
CA GLY A 142 4.76 -5.81 -15.96
C GLY A 142 4.87 -7.03 -15.07
N PHE A 143 3.74 -7.54 -14.58
CA PHE A 143 3.72 -8.71 -13.70
C PHE A 143 2.66 -9.72 -14.11
N TYR A 144 2.84 -10.96 -13.65
CA TYR A 144 1.96 -12.08 -13.96
C TYR A 144 1.67 -12.88 -12.70
N LYS A 145 0.42 -13.33 -12.57
CA LYS A 145 0.02 -14.27 -11.52
C LYS A 145 0.68 -15.64 -11.76
N CYS A 146 1.29 -16.21 -10.73
CA CYS A 146 1.71 -17.61 -10.75
C CYS A 146 0.48 -18.51 -10.62
N LYS A 147 0.40 -19.63 -11.37
CA LYS A 147 -0.66 -20.63 -11.20
C LYS A 147 -0.58 -21.30 -9.81
N GLU A 148 -1.75 -21.68 -9.27
CA GLU A 148 -1.97 -22.42 -8.00
C GLU A 148 -1.73 -21.64 -6.68
N ASP A 149 -2.60 -20.69 -6.37
CA ASP A 149 -2.52 -19.89 -5.13
C ASP A 149 -2.62 -20.73 -3.85
N ASP A 150 -3.42 -21.80 -3.84
CA ASP A 150 -3.67 -22.60 -2.63
C ASP A 150 -2.42 -23.37 -2.21
N SER A 151 -1.73 -24.01 -3.17
CA SER A 151 -0.52 -24.79 -2.88
C SER A 151 0.64 -23.88 -2.44
N ILE A 152 0.72 -22.67 -2.99
CA ILE A 152 1.70 -21.65 -2.63
C ILE A 152 1.39 -21.06 -1.25
N SER A 153 0.13 -20.67 -1.01
CA SER A 153 -0.33 -20.10 0.26
C SER A 153 -0.11 -21.06 1.42
N GLU A 154 -0.52 -22.33 1.27
CA GLU A 154 -0.28 -23.34 2.30
C GLU A 154 1.20 -23.52 2.63
N ARG A 155 2.07 -23.56 1.60
CA ARG A 155 3.51 -23.77 1.80
C ARG A 155 4.16 -22.57 2.49
N LEU A 156 3.76 -21.35 2.11
CA LEU A 156 4.23 -20.12 2.74
C LEU A 156 3.72 -19.98 4.18
N GLN A 157 2.49 -20.42 4.47
CA GLN A 157 1.95 -20.48 5.84
C GLN A 157 2.70 -21.49 6.73
N LYS A 158 3.01 -22.68 6.23
CA LYS A 158 3.70 -23.76 6.96
C LYS A 158 5.13 -23.38 7.38
N LYS A 159 5.76 -22.44 6.67
CA LYS A 159 7.13 -22.00 6.94
C LYS A 159 7.12 -20.82 7.93
N LYS A 160 7.50 -21.10 9.18
CA LYS A 160 7.54 -20.10 10.29
C LYS A 160 8.33 -18.83 9.94
N ALA A 161 9.41 -18.96 9.17
CA ALA A 161 10.20 -17.84 8.67
C ALA A 161 9.73 -17.48 7.25
N ARG A 162 9.16 -16.28 7.10
CA ARG A 162 8.65 -15.72 5.84
C ARG A 162 9.77 -14.88 5.21
N THR A 163 10.70 -15.54 4.55
CA THR A 163 11.93 -14.93 4.02
C THR A 163 12.04 -15.15 2.52
N GLU A 164 12.97 -14.42 1.89
CA GLU A 164 13.34 -14.63 0.49
C GLU A 164 13.67 -16.11 0.19
N THR A 165 14.41 -16.78 1.08
CA THR A 165 14.76 -18.21 0.95
C THR A 165 13.51 -19.09 0.89
N THR A 166 12.53 -18.82 1.74
CA THR A 166 11.26 -19.58 1.75
C THR A 166 10.52 -19.45 0.42
N ILE A 167 10.51 -18.26 -0.19
CA ILE A 167 9.89 -18.04 -1.49
C ILE A 167 10.62 -18.79 -2.58
N LYS A 168 11.96 -18.77 -2.58
CA LYS A 168 12.78 -19.55 -3.52
C LYS A 168 12.47 -21.04 -3.44
N ASP A 169 12.35 -21.58 -2.23
CA ASP A 169 12.03 -23.00 -2.02
C ASP A 169 10.65 -23.34 -2.55
N VAL A 170 9.64 -22.50 -2.29
CA VAL A 170 8.28 -22.70 -2.83
C VAL A 170 8.31 -22.69 -4.35
N ILE A 171 8.92 -21.68 -4.99
CA ILE A 171 9.02 -21.58 -6.45
C ILE A 171 9.71 -22.81 -7.06
N LYS A 172 10.77 -23.31 -6.43
CA LYS A 172 11.48 -24.52 -6.92
C LYS A 172 10.61 -25.78 -6.86
N LEU A 173 9.70 -25.86 -5.90
CA LEU A 173 8.85 -27.03 -5.67
C LEU A 173 7.56 -27.00 -6.49
N THR A 174 6.90 -25.85 -6.60
CA THR A 174 5.62 -25.70 -7.31
C THR A 174 5.81 -25.29 -8.77
N GLY A 175 6.96 -24.71 -9.10
CA GLY A 175 7.10 -23.92 -10.32
C GLY A 175 6.32 -22.61 -10.24
N CYS A 176 6.50 -21.75 -11.24
CA CYS A 176 5.57 -20.66 -11.52
C CYS A 176 5.45 -20.56 -13.05
N THR A 177 4.30 -20.98 -13.57
CA THR A 177 3.93 -20.66 -14.95
C THR A 177 3.08 -19.39 -14.92
N PRO A 178 3.53 -18.31 -15.58
CA PRO A 178 2.75 -17.09 -15.68
C PRO A 178 1.38 -17.39 -16.29
N THR A 179 0.33 -16.89 -15.68
CA THR A 179 -0.96 -16.74 -16.37
C THR A 179 -1.03 -15.29 -16.87
N PRO A 180 -1.36 -15.06 -18.16
CA PRO A 180 -1.63 -13.72 -18.65
C PRO A 180 -2.74 -13.08 -17.80
N LEU A 181 -2.55 -11.82 -17.41
CA LEU A 181 -3.58 -10.97 -16.81
C LEU A 181 -4.48 -10.39 -17.90
#